data_AF-A0A965QK22-F1
#
_entry.id   AF-A0A965QK22-F1
#
_cell.length_a   1.000
_cell.length_b   1.000
_cell.length_c   1.000
_cell.angle_alpha   90.00
_cell.angle_beta   90.00
_cell.angle_gamma   90.00
#
_symmetry.space_group_name_H-M   'P 1'
#
loop_
_entity.id
_entity.type
_entity.pdbx_description
1 polymer ?
#
loop_
_entity_poly.entity_id
_entity_poly.type
_entity_poly.pdbx_seq_one_letter_code
_entity_poly.pdbx_strand_id
1 'polypeptide(L)'
;MSDVNIPGQVPVGSNLFEMIEFTLTRKQPQSPLLEHREKEAPGALLEEPTLFGVNVAKVREVIRLPSLEPALGRRPEVLGVFQLRGIPVPAIHLSCALGFSNEPVQPSAQVLVTEFSGRLTGFVVASARRIRRVSWSEVLPPQKELLGAITGMMLDEKQRFVFILDFEKILAEVEGPPVEVTPFPVQQRQKIFSGSGAFPLGTNLPTSGFRPVVVVVDDSSTARKSLVEVVSGFDCDVHECVDGQQAWEECLRLQKQGASFMVISDIEMPRMDGYSFAR
;
A
#
# COMPACT_ATOMS: atom_id res chain seq x y z
N MET A 1 39.31 7.51 -21.44
CA MET A 1 39.48 7.03 -20.05
C MET A 1 38.27 6.16 -19.78
N SER A 2 38.52 4.86 -19.60
CA SER A 2 37.51 3.82 -19.44
C SER A 2 36.97 3.83 -18.01
N ASP A 3 35.66 4.04 -17.86
CA ASP A 3 34.99 3.98 -16.57
C ASP A 3 35.03 2.56 -15.99
N VAL A 4 35.54 2.49 -14.77
CA VAL A 4 35.65 1.26 -13.97
C VAL A 4 34.27 0.94 -13.42
N ASN A 5 33.69 -0.17 -13.88
CA ASN A 5 32.45 -0.71 -13.35
C ASN A 5 32.71 -1.29 -11.95
N ILE A 6 32.25 -0.61 -10.89
CA ILE A 6 32.32 -1.11 -9.52
C ILE A 6 31.07 -1.97 -9.26
N PRO A 7 31.21 -3.29 -9.01
CA PRO A 7 30.07 -4.16 -8.78
C PRO A 7 29.42 -3.82 -7.42
N GLY A 8 28.18 -3.36 -7.45
CA GLY A 8 27.38 -3.08 -6.24
C GLY A 8 26.63 -1.75 -6.23
N GLN A 9 26.84 -0.87 -7.20
CA GLN A 9 26.00 0.32 -7.37
C GLN A 9 24.86 0.03 -8.36
N VAL A 10 23.63 0.07 -7.85
CA VAL A 10 22.44 0.14 -8.70
C VAL A 10 22.52 1.45 -9.48
N PRO A 11 22.50 1.44 -10.83
CA PRO A 11 22.47 2.67 -11.60
C PRO A 11 21.19 3.44 -11.25
N VAL A 12 21.35 4.65 -10.74
CA VAL A 12 20.27 5.61 -10.55
C VAL A 12 19.62 5.85 -11.93
N GLY A 13 18.32 5.58 -12.05
CA GLY A 13 17.57 5.65 -13.31
C GLY A 13 17.20 4.31 -13.97
N SER A 14 17.36 3.17 -13.28
CA SER A 14 17.03 1.86 -13.87
C SER A 14 15.54 1.50 -13.88
N ASN A 15 14.65 2.28 -13.24
CA ASN A 15 13.20 1.96 -13.12
C ASN A 15 12.91 0.52 -12.65
N LEU A 16 13.83 -0.06 -11.86
CA LEU A 16 13.68 -1.38 -11.26
C LEU A 16 13.26 -1.24 -9.80
N PHE A 17 12.41 -2.15 -9.34
CA PHE A 17 12.11 -2.32 -7.92
C PHE A 17 12.26 -3.78 -7.50
N GLU A 18 12.45 -4.00 -6.20
CA GLU A 18 12.52 -5.34 -5.62
C GLU A 18 11.17 -5.73 -5.03
N MET A 19 10.74 -6.96 -5.29
CA MET A 19 9.44 -7.47 -4.88
C MET A 19 9.57 -8.84 -4.22
N ILE A 20 8.89 -9.05 -3.10
CA ILE A 20 8.75 -10.38 -2.49
C ILE A 20 7.60 -11.10 -3.16
N GLU A 21 7.89 -12.25 -3.77
CA GLU A 21 6.88 -13.19 -4.25
C GLU A 21 6.37 -14.04 -3.09
N PHE A 22 5.04 -14.16 -2.95
CA PHE A 22 4.41 -15.01 -1.94
C PHE A 22 3.14 -15.68 -2.47
N THR A 23 2.62 -16.64 -1.72
CA THR A 23 1.39 -17.36 -2.02
C THR A 23 0.36 -17.13 -0.92
N LEU A 24 -0.92 -17.26 -1.28
CA LEU A 24 -2.04 -17.16 -0.36
C LEU A 24 -2.77 -18.50 -0.24
N THR A 25 -3.36 -18.76 0.92
CA THR A 25 -4.24 -19.91 1.14
C THR A 25 -5.51 -19.70 0.34
N ARG A 26 -5.79 -20.52 -0.67
CA ARG A 26 -7.05 -20.44 -1.43
C ARG A 26 -7.95 -21.60 -1.06
N LYS A 27 -9.27 -21.37 -1.04
CA LYS A 27 -10.23 -22.47 -0.99
C LYS A 27 -10.05 -23.29 -2.28
N GLN A 28 -9.78 -24.59 -2.17
CA GLN A 28 -9.83 -25.45 -3.35
C GLN A 28 -11.24 -25.33 -3.96
N PRO A 29 -11.37 -25.04 -5.26
CA PRO A 29 -12.67 -25.08 -5.90
C PRO A 29 -13.17 -26.52 -5.87
N GLN A 30 -14.17 -26.80 -5.04
CA GLN A 30 -15.02 -27.96 -5.23
C GLN A 30 -15.88 -27.68 -6.46
N SER A 31 -15.31 -27.93 -7.65
CA SER A 31 -16.09 -27.86 -8.88
C SER A 31 -16.99 -29.09 -8.95
N PRO A 32 -18.33 -28.94 -9.01
CA PRO A 32 -19.25 -30.06 -9.19
C PRO A 32 -19.08 -30.77 -10.55
N LEU A 33 -18.28 -30.20 -11.47
CA LEU A 33 -17.95 -30.82 -12.76
C LEU A 33 -16.84 -31.89 -12.66
N LEU A 34 -16.20 -32.06 -11.49
CA LEU A 34 -15.15 -33.06 -11.29
C LEU A 34 -15.69 -34.44 -10.86
N GLU A 35 -16.94 -34.55 -10.39
CA GLU A 35 -17.52 -35.83 -9.95
C GLU A 35 -17.75 -36.83 -11.11
N HIS A 36 -17.73 -36.38 -12.37
CA HIS A 36 -17.91 -37.25 -13.53
C HIS A 36 -16.60 -37.67 -14.24
N ARG A 37 -15.41 -37.34 -13.71
CA ARG A 37 -14.12 -37.71 -14.32
C ARG A 37 -13.25 -38.62 -13.44
N GLU A 38 -13.82 -39.32 -12.46
CA GLU A 38 -13.07 -40.22 -11.56
C GLU A 38 -12.58 -41.55 -12.18
N LYS A 39 -12.53 -41.71 -13.50
CA LYS A 39 -12.07 -42.99 -14.10
C LYS A 39 -10.85 -42.97 -14.99
N GLU A 40 -10.18 -41.84 -15.20
CA GLU A 40 -8.91 -41.85 -15.96
C GLU A 40 -7.83 -40.96 -15.33
N ALA A 41 -6.75 -41.64 -14.91
CA ALA A 41 -5.42 -41.17 -14.50
C ALA A 41 -5.19 -40.67 -13.04
N PRO A 42 -4.29 -41.32 -12.26
CA PRO A 42 -3.74 -40.77 -11.03
C PRO A 42 -2.70 -39.71 -11.38
N GLY A 43 -3.16 -38.47 -11.51
CA GLY A 43 -2.32 -37.33 -11.86
C GLY A 43 -3.16 -36.07 -11.88
N ALA A 44 -3.87 -35.79 -10.78
CA ALA A 44 -4.49 -34.49 -10.59
C ALA A 44 -3.39 -33.45 -10.73
N LEU A 45 -3.45 -32.67 -11.81
CA LEU A 45 -2.62 -31.49 -12.02
C LEU A 45 -2.83 -30.62 -10.78
N LEU A 46 -1.87 -30.65 -9.86
CA LEU A 46 -1.82 -29.69 -8.75
C LEU A 46 -1.71 -28.34 -9.43
N GLU A 47 -2.80 -27.57 -9.47
CA GLU A 47 -2.75 -26.20 -9.95
C GLU A 47 -1.65 -25.49 -9.14
N GLU A 48 -0.59 -25.09 -9.83
CA GLU A 48 0.51 -24.36 -9.22
C GLU A 48 -0.04 -23.12 -8.52
N PRO A 49 0.40 -22.83 -7.28
CA PRO A 49 -0.20 -21.77 -6.49
C PRO A 49 -0.02 -20.41 -7.18
N THR A 50 -1.11 -19.63 -7.23
CA THR A 50 -1.09 -18.25 -7.72
C THR A 50 -0.08 -17.42 -6.92
N LEU A 51 0.72 -16.64 -7.64
CA LEU A 51 1.76 -15.80 -7.05
C LEU A 51 1.27 -14.38 -6.87
N PHE A 52 1.62 -13.81 -5.72
CA PHE A 52 1.38 -12.43 -5.36
C PHE A 52 2.71 -11.76 -5.07
N GLY A 53 2.72 -10.44 -5.16
CA GLY A 53 3.90 -9.61 -5.03
C GLY A 53 3.65 -8.41 -4.12
N VAL A 54 4.66 -8.05 -3.34
CA VAL A 54 4.70 -6.78 -2.60
C VAL A 54 6.07 -6.16 -2.72
N ASN A 55 6.14 -4.83 -2.84
CA ASN A 55 7.40 -4.11 -2.88
C ASN A 55 8.20 -4.37 -1.58
N VAL A 56 9.46 -4.78 -1.71
CA VAL A 56 10.38 -5.02 -0.58
C VAL A 56 10.54 -3.79 0.29
N ALA A 57 10.51 -2.57 -0.28
CA ALA A 57 10.61 -1.33 0.47
C ALA A 57 9.53 -1.19 1.56
N LYS A 58 8.37 -1.84 1.36
CA LYS A 58 7.24 -1.85 2.29
C LYS A 58 7.36 -2.95 3.36
N VAL A 59 8.28 -3.90 3.19
CA VAL A 59 8.44 -5.08 4.05
C VAL A 59 9.72 -4.98 4.87
N ARG A 60 9.57 -4.99 6.19
CA ARG A 60 10.69 -4.91 7.14
C ARG A 60 11.36 -6.26 7.35
N GLU A 61 10.57 -7.31 7.57
CA GLU A 61 11.08 -8.67 7.74
C GLU A 61 10.01 -9.73 7.43
N VAL A 62 10.46 -10.94 7.10
CA VAL A 62 9.60 -12.11 6.94
C VAL A 62 9.89 -13.08 8.08
N ILE A 63 8.86 -13.39 8.87
CA ILE A 63 8.97 -14.31 10.01
C ILE A 63 8.05 -15.52 9.82
N ARG A 64 8.29 -16.59 10.58
CA ARG A 64 7.30 -17.66 10.72
C ARG A 64 6.14 -17.17 11.57
N LEU A 65 4.94 -17.72 11.37
CA LEU A 65 3.78 -17.42 12.19
C LEU A 65 4.08 -17.65 13.68
N PRO A 66 4.13 -16.60 14.50
CA PRO A 66 4.30 -16.76 15.95
C PRO A 66 2.97 -17.14 16.59
N SER A 67 3.01 -17.49 17.88
CA SER A 67 1.80 -17.57 18.69
C SER A 67 1.11 -16.21 18.73
N LEU A 68 -0.20 -16.19 18.46
CA LEU A 68 -1.01 -14.98 18.44
C LEU A 68 -1.85 -14.92 19.71
N GLU A 69 -1.90 -13.75 20.33
CA GLU A 69 -2.93 -13.41 21.30
C GLU A 69 -4.21 -13.02 20.54
N PRO A 70 -5.36 -13.66 20.77
CA PRO A 70 -6.58 -13.40 20.01
C PRO A 70 -6.99 -11.94 20.03
N ALA A 71 -7.43 -11.42 18.89
CA ALA A 71 -7.93 -10.06 18.81
C ALA A 71 -9.23 -9.92 19.61
N LEU A 72 -9.38 -8.82 20.35
CA LEU A 72 -10.64 -8.49 21.04
C LEU A 72 -11.73 -8.00 20.06
N GLY A 73 -11.36 -7.71 18.81
CA GLY A 73 -12.22 -7.15 17.77
C GLY A 73 -13.10 -8.20 17.07
N ARG A 74 -14.13 -7.73 16.37
CA ARG A 74 -15.09 -8.58 15.63
C ARG A 74 -14.73 -8.81 14.16
N ARG A 75 -13.54 -8.39 13.71
CA ARG A 75 -13.14 -8.51 12.30
C ARG A 75 -12.47 -9.85 12.04
N PRO A 76 -13.04 -10.74 11.21
CA PRO A 76 -12.52 -12.10 11.00
C PRO A 76 -11.13 -12.11 10.34
N GLU A 77 -10.77 -11.06 9.62
CA GLU A 77 -9.47 -10.90 8.97
C GLU A 77 -8.36 -10.63 9.99
N VAL A 78 -8.67 -10.11 11.18
CA VAL A 78 -7.69 -9.78 12.22
C VAL A 78 -7.58 -10.96 13.19
N LEU A 79 -6.51 -11.74 13.05
CA LEU A 79 -6.32 -12.96 13.83
C LEU A 79 -5.97 -12.66 15.29
N GLY A 80 -5.23 -11.58 15.52
CA GLY A 80 -4.69 -11.29 16.84
C GLY A 80 -3.54 -10.30 16.82
N VAL A 81 -2.79 -10.32 17.91
CA VAL A 81 -1.57 -9.53 18.10
C VAL A 81 -0.44 -10.47 18.50
N PHE A 82 0.75 -10.23 18.00
CA PHE A 82 1.97 -10.91 18.43
C PHE A 82 3.04 -9.90 18.83
N GLN A 83 4.06 -10.36 19.54
CA GLN A 83 5.16 -9.51 19.96
C GLN A 83 6.33 -9.63 18.97
N LEU A 84 6.77 -8.51 18.41
CA LEU A 84 7.99 -8.41 17.63
C LEU A 84 8.99 -7.52 18.37
N ARG A 85 10.02 -8.12 18.97
CA ARG A 85 11.10 -7.42 19.69
C ARG A 85 10.58 -6.42 20.74
N GLY A 86 9.58 -6.82 21.51
CA GLY A 86 8.96 -5.98 22.53
C GLY A 86 7.75 -5.17 22.06
N ILE A 87 7.55 -5.02 20.74
CA ILE A 87 6.49 -4.19 20.17
C ILE A 87 5.29 -5.08 19.80
N PRO A 88 4.06 -4.74 20.23
CA PRO A 88 2.87 -5.45 19.78
C PRO A 88 2.58 -5.14 18.32
N VAL A 89 2.38 -6.17 17.50
CA VAL A 89 2.11 -6.08 16.06
C VAL A 89 0.82 -6.83 15.75
N PRO A 90 -0.17 -6.19 15.11
CA PRO A 90 -1.39 -6.88 14.67
C PRO A 90 -1.08 -7.88 13.56
N ALA A 91 -1.70 -9.05 13.61
CA ALA A 91 -1.64 -10.09 12.59
C ALA A 91 -2.94 -10.12 11.78
N ILE A 92 -2.85 -9.83 10.48
CA ILE A 92 -3.96 -9.80 9.53
C ILE A 92 -3.86 -11.00 8.59
N HIS A 93 -4.92 -11.80 8.48
CA HIS A 93 -5.04 -12.87 7.51
C HIS A 93 -5.23 -12.30 6.10
N LEU A 94 -4.16 -12.25 5.30
CA LEU A 94 -4.20 -11.58 3.99
C LEU A 94 -5.20 -12.23 3.01
N SER A 95 -5.30 -13.56 2.99
CA SER A 95 -6.31 -14.24 2.13
C SER A 95 -7.75 -13.92 2.51
N CYS A 96 -8.04 -13.77 3.80
CA CYS A 96 -9.37 -13.39 4.29
C CYS A 96 -9.66 -11.93 3.96
N ALA A 97 -8.68 -11.04 4.16
CA ALA A 97 -8.77 -9.62 3.80
C ALA A 97 -9.02 -9.38 2.30
N LEU A 98 -8.51 -10.25 1.43
CA LEU A 98 -8.76 -10.19 -0.02
C LEU A 98 -10.02 -10.95 -0.46
N GLY A 99 -10.75 -11.58 0.47
CA GLY A 99 -11.95 -12.38 0.16
C GLY A 99 -11.67 -13.71 -0.56
N PHE A 100 -10.43 -14.19 -0.57
CA PHE A 100 -10.04 -15.42 -1.26
C PHE A 100 -10.30 -16.69 -0.45
N SER A 101 -10.18 -16.62 0.87
CA SER A 101 -10.37 -17.76 1.75
C SER A 101 -10.58 -17.32 3.19
N ASN A 102 -11.50 -18.00 3.87
CA ASN A 102 -11.70 -17.91 5.32
C ASN A 102 -11.22 -19.17 6.04
N GLU A 103 -10.42 -20.00 5.35
CA GLU A 103 -9.82 -21.20 5.96
C GLU A 103 -8.83 -20.81 7.06
N PRO A 104 -8.72 -21.62 8.13
CA PRO A 104 -7.74 -21.40 9.17
C PRO A 104 -6.31 -21.34 8.61
N VAL A 105 -5.51 -20.46 9.21
CA VAL A 105 -4.09 -20.34 8.87
C VAL A 105 -3.35 -21.62 9.24
N GLN A 106 -2.55 -22.12 8.29
CA GLN A 106 -1.69 -23.28 8.53
C GLN A 106 -0.52 -22.94 9.46
N PRO A 107 -0.05 -23.85 10.33
CA PRO A 107 1.11 -23.60 11.19
C PRO A 107 2.41 -23.29 10.44
N SER A 108 2.51 -23.70 9.17
CA SER A 108 3.63 -23.41 8.28
C SER A 108 3.57 -22.00 7.65
N ALA A 109 2.50 -21.24 7.88
CA ALA A 109 2.34 -19.91 7.35
C ALA A 109 3.45 -18.95 7.82
N GLN A 110 3.64 -17.90 7.04
CA GLN A 110 4.64 -16.88 7.28
C GLN A 110 3.95 -15.52 7.45
N VAL A 111 4.64 -14.58 8.09
CA VAL A 111 4.16 -13.23 8.31
C VAL A 111 5.10 -12.28 7.59
N LEU A 112 4.56 -11.49 6.68
CA LEU A 112 5.21 -10.33 6.09
C LEU A 112 4.99 -9.16 7.04
N VAL A 113 6.03 -8.74 7.76
CA VAL A 113 5.96 -7.58 8.64
C VAL A 113 6.22 -6.34 7.81
N THR A 114 5.24 -5.45 7.73
CA THR A 114 5.32 -4.17 7.04
C THR A 114 5.31 -3.01 8.01
N GLU A 115 5.78 -1.85 7.55
CA GLU A 115 5.76 -0.61 8.32
C GLU A 115 5.17 0.51 7.46
N PHE A 116 3.97 0.99 7.81
CA PHE A 116 3.27 2.06 7.10
C PHE A 116 3.00 3.22 8.05
N SER A 117 3.45 4.42 7.69
CA SER A 117 3.34 5.62 8.54
C SER A 117 3.82 5.38 9.99
N GLY A 118 4.90 4.61 10.15
CA GLY A 118 5.48 4.24 11.46
C GLY A 118 4.69 3.17 12.23
N ARG A 119 3.67 2.56 11.62
CA ARG A 119 2.87 1.47 12.23
C ARG A 119 3.32 0.13 11.68
N LEU A 120 3.76 -0.75 12.58
CA LEU A 120 4.05 -2.13 12.24
C LEU A 120 2.76 -2.92 12.08
N THR A 121 2.65 -3.69 11.01
CA THR A 121 1.55 -4.62 10.74
C THR A 121 2.09 -5.92 10.18
N GLY A 122 1.57 -7.05 10.63
CA GLY A 122 1.92 -8.37 10.11
C GLY A 122 0.84 -8.92 9.20
N PHE A 123 1.18 -9.20 7.94
CA PHE A 123 0.29 -9.88 7.00
C PHE A 123 0.62 -11.35 6.90
N VAL A 124 -0.33 -12.20 7.27
CA VAL A 124 -0.19 -13.65 7.28
C VAL A 124 -0.45 -14.20 5.87
N VAL A 125 0.57 -14.87 5.34
CA VAL A 125 0.61 -15.46 3.99
C VAL A 125 0.93 -16.95 4.07
N ALA A 126 0.60 -17.71 3.02
CA ALA A 126 0.87 -19.15 3.02
C ALA A 126 2.38 -19.43 2.96
N SER A 127 3.09 -18.78 2.03
CA SER A 127 4.55 -18.85 1.98
C SER A 127 5.15 -17.70 1.17
N ALA A 128 6.19 -17.06 1.71
CA ALA A 128 7.09 -16.18 0.97
C ALA A 128 8.16 -17.02 0.26
N ARG A 129 8.40 -16.74 -1.03
CA ARG A 129 9.25 -17.58 -1.90
C ARG A 129 10.62 -16.97 -2.12
N ARG A 130 10.67 -15.84 -2.84
CA ARG A 130 11.92 -15.19 -3.25
C ARG A 130 11.72 -13.70 -3.46
N ILE A 131 12.84 -12.97 -3.49
CA ILE A 131 12.90 -11.58 -3.94
C ILE A 131 13.19 -11.58 -5.44
N ARG A 132 12.41 -10.82 -6.21
CA ARG A 132 12.59 -10.60 -7.65
C ARG A 132 12.85 -9.12 -7.90
N ARG A 133 13.81 -8.82 -8.79
CA ARG A 133 13.95 -7.50 -9.40
C ARG A 133 13.04 -7.42 -10.62
N VAL A 134 12.17 -6.42 -10.65
CA VAL A 134 11.15 -6.21 -11.68
C VAL A 134 11.33 -4.83 -12.27
N SER A 135 11.26 -4.71 -13.59
CA SER A 135 11.16 -3.41 -14.25
C SER A 135 9.73 -2.92 -14.20
N TRP A 136 9.52 -1.65 -13.86
CA TRP A 136 8.20 -1.03 -13.93
C TRP A 136 7.55 -1.14 -15.32
N SER A 137 8.35 -1.25 -16.39
CA SER A 137 7.86 -1.44 -17.76
C SER A 137 7.19 -2.79 -18.01
N GLU A 138 7.48 -3.80 -17.18
CA GLU A 138 6.89 -5.15 -17.28
C GLU A 138 5.59 -5.27 -16.47
N VAL A 139 5.29 -4.28 -15.64
CA VAL A 139 4.09 -4.22 -14.82
C VAL A 139 2.98 -3.56 -15.62
N LEU A 140 1.92 -4.33 -15.89
CA LEU A 140 0.71 -3.83 -16.52
C LEU A 140 -0.26 -3.36 -15.44
N PRO A 141 -0.99 -2.26 -15.66
CA PRO A 141 -2.03 -1.84 -14.74
C PRO A 141 -3.14 -2.91 -14.66
N PRO A 142 -3.79 -3.07 -13.50
CA PRO A 142 -4.93 -3.95 -13.37
C PRO A 142 -6.03 -3.56 -14.37
N GLN A 143 -6.67 -4.53 -15.01
CA GLN A 143 -7.94 -4.27 -15.71
C GLN A 143 -8.94 -3.78 -14.66
N LYS A 144 -9.77 -2.78 -15.01
CA LYS A 144 -10.60 -1.99 -14.07
C LYS A 144 -11.52 -2.82 -13.15
N GLU A 145 -11.74 -4.11 -13.42
CA GLU A 145 -12.54 -5.00 -12.59
C GLU A 145 -11.75 -5.89 -11.60
N LEU A 146 -10.42 -5.87 -11.62
CA LEU A 146 -9.61 -6.72 -10.74
C LEU A 146 -9.41 -6.03 -9.38
N LEU A 147 -10.00 -6.61 -8.34
CA LEU A 147 -9.86 -6.34 -6.88
C LEU A 147 -9.11 -5.06 -6.50
N GLY A 148 -9.77 -4.16 -5.76
CA GLY A 148 -9.25 -2.82 -5.43
C GLY A 148 -7.84 -2.79 -4.82
N ALA A 149 -7.38 -3.87 -4.20
CA ALA A 149 -6.06 -4.01 -3.60
C ALA A 149 -4.91 -4.33 -4.58
N ILE A 150 -5.18 -4.60 -5.86
CA ILE A 150 -4.14 -4.94 -6.86
C ILE A 150 -3.67 -3.65 -7.53
N THR A 151 -2.37 -3.37 -7.50
CA THR A 151 -1.76 -2.21 -8.18
C THR A 151 -1.16 -2.54 -9.54
N GLY A 152 -0.86 -3.80 -9.79
CA GLY A 152 -0.28 -4.23 -11.05
C GLY A 152 -0.36 -5.74 -11.26
N MET A 153 -0.17 -6.15 -12.51
CA MET A 153 -0.01 -7.54 -12.89
C MET A 153 1.20 -7.70 -13.82
N MET A 154 1.90 -8.81 -13.69
CA MET A 154 2.97 -9.18 -14.62
C MET A 154 2.91 -10.68 -14.91
N LEU A 155 3.67 -11.11 -15.91
CA LEU A 155 3.92 -12.53 -16.16
C LEU A 155 5.33 -12.90 -15.70
N ASP A 156 5.46 -14.03 -15.02
CA ASP A 156 6.77 -14.60 -14.69
C ASP A 156 7.43 -15.29 -15.90
N GLU A 157 8.64 -15.81 -15.71
CA GLU A 157 9.39 -16.53 -16.75
C GLU A 157 8.63 -17.73 -17.34
N LYS A 158 7.64 -18.26 -16.60
CA LYS A 158 6.80 -19.41 -16.99
C LYS A 158 5.44 -18.98 -17.54
N GLN A 159 5.26 -17.70 -17.88
CA GLN A 159 4.00 -17.13 -18.37
C GLN A 159 2.85 -17.27 -17.36
N ARG A 160 3.16 -17.21 -16.06
CA ARG A 160 2.15 -17.23 -14.99
C ARG A 160 1.92 -15.83 -14.45
N PHE A 161 0.67 -15.53 -14.14
CA PHE A 161 0.31 -14.25 -13.52
C PHE A 161 0.92 -14.10 -12.13
N VAL A 162 1.50 -12.93 -11.89
CA VAL A 162 1.90 -12.42 -10.59
C VAL A 162 1.12 -11.13 -10.34
N PHE A 163 0.37 -11.09 -9.24
CA PHE A 163 -0.43 -9.92 -8.86
C PHE A 163 0.30 -9.11 -7.79
N ILE A 164 0.56 -7.84 -8.09
CA ILE A 164 1.21 -6.91 -7.17
C ILE A 164 0.13 -6.27 -6.30
N LEU A 165 0.28 -6.38 -4.98
CA LEU A 165 -0.69 -5.90 -4.01
C LEU A 165 -0.24 -4.59 -3.34
N ASP A 166 -1.23 -3.74 -3.07
CA ASP A 166 -1.10 -2.56 -2.23
C ASP A 166 -1.51 -2.88 -0.80
N PHE A 167 -0.51 -3.17 0.03
CA PHE A 167 -0.72 -3.52 1.44
C PHE A 167 -1.25 -2.34 2.27
N GLU A 168 -0.98 -1.09 1.89
CA GLU A 168 -1.52 0.09 2.59
C GLU A 168 -3.01 0.19 2.38
N LYS A 169 -3.46 0.00 1.14
CA LYS A 169 -4.89 -0.01 0.81
C LYS A 169 -5.62 -1.15 1.51
N ILE A 170 -5.03 -2.35 1.52
CA ILE A 170 -5.59 -3.50 2.25
C ILE A 170 -5.69 -3.17 3.75
N LEU A 171 -4.65 -2.59 4.34
CA LEU A 171 -4.67 -2.17 5.74
C LEU A 171 -5.79 -1.16 6.01
N ALA A 172 -5.94 -0.14 5.16
CA ALA A 172 -6.99 0.87 5.30
C ALA A 172 -8.40 0.28 5.20
N GLU A 173 -8.61 -0.70 4.30
CA GLU A 173 -9.88 -1.43 4.19
C GLU A 173 -10.15 -2.28 5.45
N VAL A 174 -9.11 -2.96 5.99
CA VAL A 174 -9.20 -3.78 7.20
C VAL A 174 -9.37 -2.96 8.48
N GLU A 175 -8.81 -1.75 8.57
CA GLU A 175 -9.06 -0.82 9.67
C GLU A 175 -10.45 -0.16 9.54
N GLY A 176 -10.97 -0.02 8.31
CA GLY A 176 -12.20 0.69 8.01
C GLY A 176 -12.09 2.19 8.32
N PRO A 177 -13.17 2.98 8.09
CA PRO A 177 -13.20 4.36 8.57
C PRO A 177 -12.95 4.36 10.09
N PRO A 178 -12.27 5.38 10.64
CA PRO A 178 -12.13 5.51 12.09
C PRO A 178 -13.51 5.37 12.70
N VAL A 179 -13.76 4.28 13.41
CA VAL A 179 -14.96 4.17 14.21
C VAL A 179 -14.80 5.28 15.23
N GLU A 180 -15.70 6.25 15.22
CA GLU A 180 -15.93 7.12 16.38
C GLU A 180 -16.38 6.21 17.53
N VAL A 181 -15.44 5.50 18.12
CA VAL A 181 -15.62 4.85 19.41
C VAL A 181 -15.72 6.03 20.36
N THR A 182 -16.93 6.46 20.67
CA THR A 182 -17.18 7.32 21.84
C THR A 182 -16.89 6.46 23.07
N PRO A 183 -15.71 6.56 23.70
CA PRO A 183 -15.39 5.72 24.84
C PRO A 183 -15.84 6.51 26.06
N PHE A 184 -17.09 6.28 26.48
CA PHE A 184 -17.69 6.91 27.67
C PHE A 184 -17.82 8.45 27.58
N PRO A 185 -18.73 9.08 28.34
CA PRO A 185 -18.82 10.53 28.39
C PRO A 185 -17.60 11.08 29.13
N VAL A 186 -16.49 11.27 28.42
CA VAL A 186 -15.40 12.12 28.88
C VAL A 186 -15.89 13.55 28.74
N GLN A 187 -16.65 13.99 29.75
CA GLN A 187 -16.92 15.41 30.02
C GLN A 187 -15.62 16.16 30.39
N GLN A 188 -14.52 16.00 29.65
CA GLN A 188 -13.32 16.85 29.82
C GLN A 188 -12.24 16.64 28.75
N ARG A 189 -12.59 16.62 27.46
CA ARG A 189 -11.61 16.92 26.40
C ARG A 189 -12.02 18.07 25.47
N GLN A 190 -13.20 18.63 25.67
CA GLN A 190 -13.70 19.80 24.94
C GLN A 190 -13.13 21.15 25.43
N LYS A 191 -12.02 21.16 26.19
CA LYS A 191 -11.37 22.40 26.70
C LYS A 191 -9.91 22.60 26.29
N ILE A 192 -9.35 21.76 25.43
CA ILE A 192 -8.01 22.01 24.85
C ILE A 192 -8.09 22.52 23.39
N PHE A 193 -9.19 22.24 22.67
CA PHE A 193 -9.40 22.73 21.30
C PHE A 193 -10.66 23.61 21.12
N SER A 194 -11.16 24.17 22.23
CA SER A 194 -12.12 25.28 22.24
C SER A 194 -11.46 26.58 22.72
N GLY A 195 -10.14 26.62 22.75
CA GLY A 195 -9.41 27.86 22.63
C GLY A 195 -9.43 28.23 21.16
N SER A 196 -9.84 29.46 20.86
CA SER A 196 -9.46 30.23 19.69
C SER A 196 -7.93 30.34 19.58
N GLY A 197 -7.25 29.20 19.44
CA GLY A 197 -5.86 29.08 19.07
C GLY A 197 -5.80 29.24 17.56
N ALA A 198 -6.12 30.45 17.10
CA ALA A 198 -5.45 30.97 15.93
C ALA A 198 -3.96 30.65 16.16
N PHE A 199 -3.38 29.80 15.31
CA PHE A 199 -1.95 29.92 15.08
C PHE A 199 -1.73 31.42 14.82
N PRO A 200 -0.86 32.11 15.57
CA PRO A 200 -0.55 33.49 15.25
C PRO A 200 0.32 33.47 13.98
N LEU A 201 -0.24 33.08 12.85
CA LEU A 201 0.21 33.58 11.56
C LEU A 201 -0.15 35.06 11.62
N GLY A 202 0.89 35.89 11.73
CA GLY A 202 0.77 37.33 11.76
C GLY A 202 -0.24 37.80 10.71
N THR A 203 -1.27 38.48 11.18
CA THR A 203 -2.35 39.09 10.41
C THR A 203 -1.81 40.28 9.60
N ASN A 204 -0.96 39.98 8.63
CA ASN A 204 -0.50 40.90 7.58
C ASN A 204 -0.23 40.11 6.28
N LEU A 205 -1.04 39.09 5.95
CA LEU A 205 -1.13 38.68 4.55
C LEU A 205 -2.07 39.67 3.86
N PRO A 206 -1.60 40.39 2.82
CA PRO A 206 -2.49 41.27 2.06
C PRO A 206 -3.65 40.44 1.52
N THR A 207 -4.87 40.87 1.84
CA THR A 207 -6.13 40.43 1.22
C THR A 207 -6.18 40.90 -0.24
N SER A 208 -5.26 40.41 -1.06
CA SER A 208 -5.46 40.30 -2.49
C SER A 208 -6.12 38.95 -2.71
N GLY A 209 -7.06 38.82 -3.65
CA GLY A 209 -7.84 37.60 -3.93
C GLY A 209 -7.01 36.42 -4.48
N PHE A 210 -5.87 36.14 -3.87
CA PHE A 210 -4.92 35.11 -4.23
C PHE A 210 -5.13 33.92 -3.32
N ARG A 211 -5.72 32.84 -3.87
CA ARG A 211 -5.75 31.54 -3.22
C ARG A 211 -4.51 30.76 -3.64
N PRO A 212 -3.60 30.41 -2.71
CA PRO A 212 -2.46 29.59 -3.04
C PRO A 212 -2.91 28.21 -3.52
N VAL A 213 -2.25 27.68 -4.53
CA VAL A 213 -2.52 26.32 -5.04
C VAL A 213 -1.53 25.35 -4.40
N VAL A 214 -2.03 24.26 -3.83
CA VAL A 214 -1.20 23.15 -3.33
C VAL A 214 -1.42 21.95 -4.24
N VAL A 215 -0.36 21.50 -4.89
CA VAL A 215 -0.35 20.27 -5.70
C VAL A 215 0.11 19.12 -4.80
N VAL A 216 -0.77 18.16 -4.54
CA VAL A 216 -0.46 16.95 -3.76
C VAL A 216 -0.20 15.81 -4.73
N VAL A 217 1.00 15.23 -4.66
CA VAL A 217 1.49 14.22 -5.59
C VAL A 217 1.85 12.96 -4.80
N ASP A 218 1.08 11.91 -4.98
CA ASP A 218 1.26 10.66 -4.24
C ASP A 218 0.58 9.52 -5.01
N ASP A 219 1.25 8.38 -5.19
CA ASP A 219 0.73 7.23 -5.92
C ASP A 219 -0.21 6.38 -5.06
N SER A 220 -0.04 6.42 -3.73
CA SER A 220 -0.93 5.83 -2.74
C SER A 220 -2.20 6.68 -2.62
N SER A 221 -3.30 6.16 -3.16
CA SER A 221 -4.61 6.84 -3.08
C SER A 221 -5.08 7.12 -1.64
N THR A 222 -4.62 6.33 -0.67
CA THR A 222 -4.95 6.49 0.75
C THR A 222 -4.13 7.61 1.38
N ALA A 223 -2.82 7.62 1.14
CA ALA A 223 -1.92 8.67 1.62
C ALA A 223 -2.31 10.02 1.00
N ARG A 224 -2.55 10.05 -0.32
CA ARG A 224 -3.05 11.24 -1.02
C ARG A 224 -4.33 11.79 -0.42
N LYS A 225 -5.35 10.96 -0.18
CA LYS A 225 -6.61 11.39 0.46
C LYS A 225 -6.37 11.99 1.84
N SER A 226 -5.52 11.35 2.65
CA SER A 226 -5.19 11.83 3.99
C SER A 226 -4.49 13.20 3.94
N LEU A 227 -3.56 13.38 3.00
CA LEU A 227 -2.88 14.65 2.77
C LEU A 227 -3.84 15.74 2.27
N VAL A 228 -4.70 15.41 1.31
CA VAL A 228 -5.72 16.33 0.78
C VAL A 228 -6.67 16.78 1.88
N GLU A 229 -7.12 15.88 2.76
CA GLU A 229 -7.98 16.22 3.90
C GLU A 229 -7.31 17.21 4.85
N VAL A 230 -6.03 17.01 5.16
CA VAL A 230 -5.24 17.93 6.00
C VAL A 230 -5.05 19.29 5.32
N VAL A 231 -4.66 19.29 4.03
CA VAL A 231 -4.37 20.51 3.27
C VAL A 231 -5.64 21.32 2.99
N SER A 232 -6.77 20.65 2.77
CA SER A 232 -8.07 21.31 2.55
C SER A 232 -8.60 22.06 3.79
N GLY A 233 -7.99 21.86 4.96
CA GLY A 233 -8.25 22.65 6.16
C GLY A 233 -7.70 24.08 6.10
N PHE A 234 -6.88 24.41 5.10
CA PHE A 234 -6.33 25.73 4.84
C PHE A 234 -7.09 26.45 3.70
N ASP A 235 -7.02 27.79 3.64
CA ASP A 235 -7.65 28.58 2.56
C ASP A 235 -6.80 28.52 1.27
N CYS A 236 -6.75 27.34 0.65
CA CYS A 236 -6.00 27.04 -0.56
C CYS A 236 -6.79 26.15 -1.52
N ASP A 237 -6.45 26.19 -2.81
CA ASP A 237 -6.98 25.25 -3.79
C ASP A 237 -6.06 24.02 -3.87
N VAL A 238 -6.63 22.82 -3.82
CA VAL A 238 -5.86 21.57 -3.80
C VAL A 238 -5.99 20.84 -5.13
N HIS A 239 -4.86 20.49 -5.72
CA HIS A 239 -4.77 19.79 -7.00
C HIS A 239 -4.10 18.43 -6.76
N GLU A 240 -4.77 17.35 -7.11
CA GLU A 240 -4.25 15.99 -6.91
C GLU A 240 -3.54 15.46 -8.16
N CYS A 241 -2.40 14.82 -7.97
CA CYS A 241 -1.64 14.11 -9.00
C CYS A 241 -1.23 12.73 -8.46
N VAL A 242 -1.18 11.73 -9.33
CA VAL A 242 -0.86 10.34 -8.93
C VAL A 242 0.60 9.95 -9.16
N ASP A 243 1.39 10.82 -9.79
CA ASP A 243 2.83 10.65 -10.05
C ASP A 243 3.50 11.97 -10.44
N GLY A 244 4.83 11.95 -10.58
CA GLY A 244 5.62 13.12 -10.96
C GLY A 244 5.32 13.65 -12.37
N GLN A 245 4.90 12.79 -13.31
CA GLN A 245 4.59 13.21 -14.69
C GLN A 245 3.32 14.07 -14.73
N GLN A 246 2.24 13.65 -14.05
CA GLN A 246 1.04 14.47 -13.92
C GLN A 246 1.32 15.78 -13.18
N ALA A 247 2.13 15.70 -12.10
CA ALA A 247 2.53 16.88 -11.35
C ALA A 247 3.29 17.88 -12.22
N TRP A 248 4.21 17.42 -13.06
CA TRP A 248 4.97 18.25 -13.99
C TRP A 248 4.06 18.99 -14.98
N GLU A 249 3.15 18.27 -15.62
CA GLU A 249 2.19 18.84 -16.57
C GLU A 249 1.30 19.89 -15.91
N GLU A 250 0.85 19.61 -14.69
CA GLU A 250 -0.01 20.50 -13.91
C GLU A 250 0.74 21.75 -13.43
N CYS A 251 1.98 21.59 -12.95
CA CYS A 251 2.84 22.72 -12.57
C CYS A 251 3.12 23.62 -13.77
N LEU A 252 3.38 23.04 -14.95
CA LEU A 252 3.59 23.81 -16.18
C LEU A 252 2.32 24.57 -16.60
N ARG A 253 1.14 23.98 -16.39
CA ARG A 253 -0.16 24.62 -16.63
C ARG A 253 -0.37 25.80 -15.69
N LEU A 254 -0.11 25.61 -14.39
CA LEU A 254 -0.23 26.65 -13.36
C LEU A 254 0.76 27.81 -13.59
N GLN A 255 2.00 27.49 -13.96
CA GLN A 255 3.02 28.48 -14.30
C GLN A 255 2.61 29.35 -15.49
N LYS A 256 2.03 28.77 -16.54
CA LYS A 256 1.49 29.52 -17.70
C LYS A 256 0.34 30.45 -17.32
N GLN A 257 -0.40 30.13 -16.27
CA GLN A 257 -1.48 30.97 -15.73
C GLN A 257 -0.98 32.05 -14.77
N GLY A 258 0.33 32.08 -14.48
CA GLY A 258 0.91 32.99 -13.50
C GLY A 258 0.52 32.67 -12.05
N ALA A 259 0.03 31.45 -11.79
CA ALA A 259 -0.31 31.02 -10.44
C ALA A 259 0.96 30.71 -9.64
N SER A 260 1.00 31.12 -8.38
CA SER A 260 2.01 30.62 -7.43
C SER A 260 1.48 29.36 -6.77
N PHE A 261 2.27 28.30 -6.76
CA PHE A 261 1.88 27.00 -6.24
C PHE A 261 2.98 26.39 -5.38
N MET A 262 2.56 25.55 -4.43
CA MET A 262 3.43 24.69 -3.63
C MET A 262 3.16 23.24 -4.01
N VAL A 263 4.19 22.40 -4.02
CA VAL A 263 4.06 20.98 -4.30
C VAL A 263 4.43 20.18 -3.06
N ILE A 264 3.59 19.22 -2.70
CA ILE A 264 3.85 18.19 -1.69
C ILE A 264 3.89 16.88 -2.45
N SER A 265 5.06 16.25 -2.52
CA SER A 265 5.27 15.02 -3.30
C SER A 265 5.78 13.91 -2.42
N ASP A 266 5.24 12.71 -2.61
CA ASP A 266 5.94 11.50 -2.18
C ASP A 266 7.23 11.33 -3.00
N ILE A 267 8.21 10.65 -2.40
CA ILE A 267 9.49 10.41 -3.05
C ILE A 267 9.38 9.26 -4.05
N GLU A 268 8.65 8.19 -3.74
CA GLU A 268 8.69 6.92 -4.45
C GLU A 268 7.40 6.71 -5.25
N MET A 269 7.36 7.23 -6.48
CA MET A 269 6.18 7.17 -7.34
C MET A 269 6.48 6.47 -8.67
N PRO A 270 5.49 5.80 -9.29
CA PRO A 270 5.65 5.14 -10.58
C PRO A 270 5.80 6.17 -11.71
N ARG A 271 6.40 5.75 -12.83
CA ARG A 271 6.70 6.56 -14.03
C ARG A 271 7.72 7.69 -13.81
N MET A 272 7.49 8.57 -12.83
CA MET A 272 8.40 9.64 -12.43
C MET A 272 8.36 9.79 -10.92
N ASP A 273 9.50 9.53 -10.27
CA ASP A 273 9.69 9.69 -8.83
C ASP A 273 9.83 11.17 -8.42
N GLY A 274 9.72 11.44 -7.12
CA GLY A 274 9.76 12.82 -6.58
C GLY A 274 11.11 13.51 -6.80
N TYR A 275 12.22 12.76 -6.85
CA TYR A 275 13.55 13.32 -7.15
C TYR A 275 13.67 13.78 -8.60
N SER A 276 13.18 12.97 -9.53
CA SER A 276 13.19 13.27 -10.96
C SER A 276 12.27 14.43 -11.29
N PHE A 277 11.12 14.51 -10.60
CA PHE A 277 10.17 15.61 -10.71
C PHE A 277 10.74 16.95 -10.22
N ALA A 278 11.53 16.95 -9.14
CA ALA A 278 12.05 18.17 -8.51
C ALA A 278 13.29 18.79 -9.20
N ARG A 279 13.80 18.19 -10.28
CA ARG A 279 15.06 18.56 -10.94
C ARG A 279 14.85 19.38 -12.21
#